data_AF-A0A0B1S1L9-F1
#
_entry.id   AF-A0A0B1S1L9-F1
#
_cell.length_a   1.000
_cell.length_b   1.000
_cell.length_c   1.000
_cell.angle_alpha   90.00
_cell.angle_beta   90.00
_cell.angle_gamma   90.00
#
_symmetry.space_group_name_H-M   'P 1'
#
loop_
_entity.id
_entity.type
_entity.pdbx_description
1 polymer ?
#
loop_
_entity_poly.entity_id
_entity_poly.type
_entity_poly.pdbx_seq_one_letter_code
_entity_poly.pdbx_strand_id
1 'polypeptide(L)' 'MIRLQNPWGEKEWNGPWSDYSEEWEQVTLSQKHSLGITVEEDGDFWMPWYSFVQYFTDISVCQLFNTKIFSTSKR' A
#
# COMPACT_ATOMS: atom_id res chain seq x y z
N MET A 1 -7.74 -4.36 -3.82
CA MET A 1 -7.33 -3.18 -3.04
C MET A 1 -5.86 -2.93 -3.28
N ILE A 2 -5.41 -1.72 -3.02
CA ILE A 2 -4.00 -1.33 -3.06
C ILE A 2 -3.67 -0.62 -1.75
N ARG A 3 -2.45 -0.82 -1.24
CA ARG A 3 -1.88 -0.07 -0.12
C ARG A 3 -0.87 0.92 -0.70
N LEU A 4 -0.99 2.18 -0.31
CA LEU A 4 -0.11 3.26 -0.73
C LEU A 4 0.40 3.98 0.52
N GLN A 5 1.54 4.66 0.36
CA GLN A 5 2.15 5.48 1.39
C GLN A 5 2.36 6.88 0.83
N ASN A 6 1.88 7.89 1.53
CA ASN A 6 2.25 9.27 1.30
C ASN A 6 3.63 9.54 1.94
N PRO A 7 4.67 9.86 1.17
CA PRO A 7 6.02 10.10 1.72
C PRO A 7 6.11 11.29 2.69
N TRP A 8 5.14 12.19 2.70
CA TRP A 8 5.10 13.30 3.67
C TRP A 8 4.68 12.86 5.08
N GLY A 9 4.18 11.65 5.23
CA GLY A 9 3.76 11.11 6.53
C GLY A 9 2.53 11.79 7.13
N GLU A 10 1.73 12.44 6.27
CA GLU A 10 0.50 13.13 6.66
C GLU A 10 -0.53 12.97 5.52
N LYS A 11 -1.81 13.26 5.78
CA LYS A 11 -2.91 13.25 4.79
C LYS A 11 -3.08 11.92 4.06
N GLU A 12 -4.09 11.19 4.51
CA GLU A 12 -4.48 9.88 3.97
C GLU A 12 -5.77 9.93 3.16
N TRP A 13 -6.09 8.78 2.56
CA TRP A 13 -7.34 8.55 1.85
C TRP A 13 -8.53 8.52 2.83
N ASN A 14 -9.54 9.35 2.57
CA ASN A 14 -10.75 9.48 3.41
C ASN A 14 -12.00 8.80 2.84
N GLY A 15 -11.85 7.99 1.78
CA GLY A 15 -12.98 7.27 1.17
C GLY A 15 -13.09 5.83 1.69
N PRO A 16 -13.77 4.94 0.96
CA PRO A 16 -13.91 3.54 1.35
C PRO A 16 -12.55 2.89 1.63
N TRP A 17 -12.50 2.07 2.68
CA TRP A 17 -11.29 1.41 3.21
C TRP A 17 -10.21 2.34 3.78
N SER A 18 -10.53 3.61 4.02
CA SER A 18 -9.75 4.50 4.88
C SER A 18 -9.59 3.93 6.30
N ASP A 19 -8.66 4.47 7.07
CA ASP A 19 -8.37 4.01 8.43
C ASP A 19 -9.60 4.04 9.36
N TYR A 20 -10.50 5.00 9.15
CA TYR A 20 -11.75 5.16 9.89
C TYR A 20 -12.99 4.59 9.19
N SER A 21 -12.82 3.82 8.11
CA SER A 21 -13.94 3.19 7.37
C SER A 21 -14.67 2.13 8.17
N GLU A 22 -16.00 2.16 8.13
CA GLU A 22 -16.88 1.11 8.66
C GLU A 22 -16.70 -0.24 7.92
N GLU A 23 -16.20 -0.21 6.68
CA GLU A 23 -15.87 -1.41 5.90
C GLU A 23 -14.90 -2.35 6.63
N TRP A 24 -14.04 -1.81 7.49
CA TRP A 24 -13.15 -2.61 8.31
C TRP A 24 -13.88 -3.39 9.40
N GLU A 25 -15.07 -3.01 9.83
CA GLU A 25 -15.83 -3.76 10.85
C GLU A 25 -16.24 -5.15 10.37
N GLN A 26 -16.36 -5.34 9.05
CA GLN A 26 -16.70 -6.63 8.43
C GLN A 26 -15.50 -7.60 8.38
N VAL A 27 -14.29 -7.12 8.69
CA VAL A 27 -13.05 -7.88 8.61
C VAL A 27 -12.63 -8.37 9.99
N THR A 28 -12.28 -9.64 10.11
CA THR A 28 -11.87 -10.23 11.39
C THR A 28 -10.57 -9.60 11.91
N LEU A 29 -10.41 -9.50 13.23
CA LEU A 29 -9.19 -8.94 13.86
C LEU A 29 -7.90 -9.65 13.39
N SER A 30 -7.96 -10.97 13.18
CA SER A 30 -6.84 -11.75 12.64
C SER A 30 -6.43 -11.30 11.23
N GLN A 31 -7.41 -11.00 10.38
CA GLN A 31 -7.16 -10.52 9.02
C GLN A 31 -6.59 -9.10 9.07
N LYS A 32 -7.14 -8.22 9.93
CA LYS A 32 -6.61 -6.86 10.12
C LYS A 32 -5.14 -6.88 10.53
N HIS A 33 -4.80 -7.73 11.49
CA HIS A 33 -3.41 -7.89 11.95
C HIS A 33 -2.51 -8.45 10.84
N SER A 34 -2.99 -9.42 10.05
CA SER A 34 -2.21 -9.97 8.93
C SER A 34 -1.94 -8.96 7.80
N LEU A 35 -2.86 -8.00 7.61
CA LEU A 35 -2.75 -6.92 6.64
C LEU A 35 -1.93 -5.73 7.17
N GLY A 36 -1.60 -5.74 8.46
CA GLY A 36 -0.87 -4.67 9.13
C GLY A 36 -1.65 -3.36 9.11
N ILE A 37 -2.95 -3.40 9.39
CA ILE A 37 -3.81 -2.22 9.47
C ILE A 37 -3.56 -1.56 10.82
N THR A 38 -2.93 -0.39 10.78
CA THR A 38 -2.81 0.57 11.87
C THR A 38 -3.75 1.74 11.59
N VAL A 39 -4.21 2.41 12.64
CA VAL A 39 -5.03 3.64 12.53
C VAL A 39 -4.15 4.76 13.07
N GLU A 40 -3.27 5.28 12.22
CA GLU A 40 -2.25 6.27 12.58
C GLU A 40 -2.11 7.26 11.43
N GLU A 41 -1.94 8.56 11.74
CA GLU A 41 -1.67 9.58 10.71
C GLU A 41 -0.19 9.51 10.28
N ASP A 42 0.20 8.42 9.61
CA ASP A 42 1.57 8.15 9.14
C ASP A 42 1.70 8.18 7.62
N GLY A 43 0.60 8.46 6.91
CA GLY A 43 0.53 8.50 5.47
C GLY A 43 0.29 7.14 4.81
N ASP A 44 0.20 6.04 5.56
CA ASP A 44 -0.16 4.73 5.02
C ASP A 44 -1.67 4.60 4.91
N PHE A 45 -2.16 4.20 3.74
CA PHE A 45 -3.60 4.00 3.56
C PHE A 45 -3.93 2.90 2.57
N TRP A 46 -5.12 2.33 2.75
CA TRP A 46 -5.73 1.40 1.81
C TRP A 46 -6.76 2.12 0.95
N MET A 47 -6.84 1.73 -0.33
CA MET A 47 -7.93 2.16 -1.19
C MET A 47 -8.40 1.06 -2.15
N PRO A 48 -9.66 1.14 -2.61
CA PRO A 48 -10.14 0.31 -3.70
C PRO A 48 -9.33 0.51 -4.98
N TRP A 49 -9.19 -0.56 -5.76
CA TRP A 49 -8.50 -0.48 -7.05
C TRP A 49 -9.19 0.48 -8.03
N TYR A 50 -10.53 0.53 -8.02
CA TYR A 50 -11.26 1.46 -8.89
C TYR A 50 -10.98 2.93 -8.52
N SER A 51 -10.89 3.25 -7.22
CA SER A 51 -10.51 4.59 -6.75
C SER A 51 -9.11 4.94 -7.21
N PHE A 52 -8.17 4.00 -7.09
CA PHE A 52 -6.81 4.19 -7.58
C PHE A 52 -6.79 4.56 -9.07
N VAL A 53 -7.48 3.79 -9.91
CA VAL A 53 -7.59 4.05 -11.35
C VAL A 53 -8.30 5.37 -11.67
N GLN A 54 -9.23 5.81 -10.81
CA GLN A 54 -9.95 7.07 -10.99
C GLN A 54 -9.12 8.30 -10.62
N TYR A 55 -8.31 8.23 -9.55
CA TYR A 55 -7.60 9.37 -8.98
C TYR A 55 -6.12 9.46 -9.38
N PHE A 56 -5.45 8.34 -9.68
CA PHE A 56 -4.06 8.32 -10.10
C PHE A 56 -3.95 8.19 -11.63
N THR A 57 -3.09 8.99 -12.23
CA THR A 57 -2.89 9.03 -13.69
C THR A 57 -1.72 8.16 -14.17
N ASP A 58 -0.66 8.09 -13.37
CA ASP A 58 0.62 7.54 -13.77
C ASP A 58 1.13 6.53 -12.74
N ILE A 59 1.78 5.47 -13.23
CA ILE A 59 2.43 4.45 -12.40
C ILE A 59 3.85 4.26 -12.93
N SER A 60 4.83 4.45 -12.04
CA SER A 60 6.23 4.15 -12.32
C SER A 60 6.62 2.84 -11.65
N VAL A 61 7.06 1.86 -12.44
CA VAL A 61 7.49 0.54 -11.94
C VAL A 61 8.97 0.34 -12.23
N CYS A 62 9.77 0.10 -11.20
CA CYS A 62 11.18 -0.27 -11.32
C CYS A 62 11.34 -1.78 -11.12
N GLN A 63 11.55 -2.52 -12.20
CA GLN A 63 11.79 -3.96 -12.13
C GLN A 63 13.24 -4.24 -11.73
N LEU A 64 13.42 -4.85 -10.56
CA LEU A 64 14.74 -5.30 -10.09
C LEU A 64 15.08 -6.66 -10.75
N PHE A 65 16.16 -6.69 -11.52
CA PHE A 65 16.69 -7.93 -12.07
C PHE A 65 17.71 -8.55 -11.12
N ASN A 66 17.62 -9.87 -10.90
CA ASN A 66 18.60 -10.58 -10.08
C ASN A 66 19.94 -10.66 -10.83
N THR A 67 20.86 -9.74 -10.51
CA THR A 67 22.18 -9.68 -11.13
C THR A 67 23.17 -10.69 -10.57
N LYS A 68 22.81 -11.50 -9.55
CA LYS A 68 23.70 -12.53 -8.99
C LYS A 68 24.12 -13.56 -10.05
N ILE A 69 23.29 -13.80 -11.07
CA ILE A 69 23.59 -14.71 -12.19
C ILE A 69 24.72 -14.14 -13.08
N PHE A 70 24.89 -12.81 -13.12
CA PHE A 70 25.94 -12.14 -13.90
C PHE A 70 27.19 -11.82 -13.06
N SER A 71 27.14 -12.07 -11.75
CA SER A 71 28.29 -11.90 -10.85
C SER A 71 29.13 -13.17 -10.84
N THR A 72 29.99 -13.35 -11.84
CA THR A 72 31.17 -14.19 -11.63
C THR A 72 32.14 -13.40 -10.77
N SER A 73 32.21 -13.72 -9.47
CA SER A 73 33.31 -13.26 -8.63
C SER A 73 34.62 -13.69 -9.27
N LYS A 74 35.36 -12.73 -9.85
CA LYS A 74 36.77 -12.93 -10.15
C LYS A 74 37.51 -12.92 -8.82
N ARG A 75 37.96 -14.11 -8.44
CA ARG A 75 38.87 -14.38 -7.33
C ARG A 75 40.23 -13.72 -7.58
#